data_AF-A0A8J4VPD7-F1
#
_entry.id   AF-A0A8J4VPD7-F1
#
_cell.length_a   1.000
_cell.length_b   1.000
_cell.length_c   1.000
_cell.angle_alpha   90.00
_cell.angle_beta   90.00
_cell.angle_gamma   90.00
#
_symmetry.space_group_name_H-M   'P 1'
#
loop_
_entity.id
_entity.type
_entity.pdbx_description
1 polymer ?
#
loop_
_entity_poly.entity_id
_entity_poly.type
_entity_poly.pdbx_seq_one_letter_code
_entity_poly.pdbx_strand_id
1 'polypeptide(L)'
;MVTLDLLRGSRKGKAIIKVVQKNRIESFNLECKDALRLPAGTTVYIINRDNNERLEIVKLIQPVNNPGQFREYYVAGAQNSESYLRAFSNEILEASLNTNRSQLQNFFRQQKGNGGQIVKASQEKIIALSQHAMSSSRRGRSSGGPISLQRQRLLYSNQFGRFFEASPEEHRQLQGMDVLVHYVEIKRGAMLVPHFNSRATVIVYVAEGTGSFEMACPHLSRQGQEYQDRREQEEEESGGQYHRVTARLSRGDTFIVPAGHPVAVIASQNEDLRLFGFSVNAENNQRNFLAGQDNIINQLEREEKELAFNMPAEEIDQLFRTNLTESYFMPIDRQSDERRQGRDQLLTSILDFAAIF
;
A
#
# COMPACT_ATOMS: atom_id res chain seq x y z
N MET A 1 -18.32 -4.99 1.10
CA MET A 1 -16.86 -4.99 1.22
C MET A 1 -16.45 -3.99 2.29
N VAL A 2 -15.47 -4.31 3.12
CA VAL A 2 -14.79 -3.28 3.93
C VAL A 2 -13.72 -2.67 3.05
N THR A 3 -13.60 -1.34 3.03
CA THR A 3 -12.53 -0.66 2.29
C THR A 3 -11.71 0.22 3.18
N LEU A 4 -10.43 0.36 2.83
CA LEU A 4 -9.53 1.34 3.40
C LEU A 4 -9.09 2.26 2.28
N ASP A 5 -9.65 3.46 2.29
CA ASP A 5 -9.50 4.43 1.22
C ASP A 5 -8.38 5.40 1.62
N LEU A 6 -7.29 5.40 0.85
CA LEU A 6 -6.12 6.25 1.06
C LEU A 6 -6.05 7.32 -0.03
N LEU A 7 -6.08 8.58 0.38
CA LEU A 7 -6.12 9.70 -0.54
C LEU A 7 -4.74 10.10 -1.04
N ARG A 8 -4.69 10.34 -2.34
CA ARG A 8 -3.56 10.94 -3.03
C ARG A 8 -3.99 12.26 -3.69
N GLY A 9 -3.18 13.29 -3.50
CA GLY A 9 -3.32 14.60 -4.16
C GLY A 9 -1.97 15.32 -4.26
N SER A 10 -1.79 16.13 -5.31
CA SER A 10 -0.50 16.74 -5.67
C SER A 10 -0.02 17.82 -4.70
N ARG A 11 -0.92 18.49 -3.97
CA ARG A 11 -0.56 19.44 -2.90
C ARG A 11 -1.69 19.74 -1.93
N LYS A 12 -2.96 19.69 -2.35
CA LYS A 12 -4.12 20.11 -1.53
C LYS A 12 -5.41 19.39 -1.91
N GLY A 13 -5.36 18.15 -2.40
CA GLY A 13 -6.56 17.36 -2.68
C GLY A 13 -7.50 17.37 -1.48
N LYS A 14 -8.63 18.08 -1.62
CA LYS A 14 -9.68 18.21 -0.60
C LYS A 14 -10.89 17.45 -1.09
N ALA A 15 -11.00 16.20 -0.67
CA ALA A 15 -12.21 15.43 -0.89
C ALA A 15 -13.17 15.60 0.29
N ILE A 16 -14.46 15.50 0.01
CA ILE A 16 -15.43 15.12 1.05
C ILE A 16 -15.89 13.70 0.76
N ILE A 17 -15.83 12.85 1.77
CA ILE A 17 -16.51 11.56 1.77
C ILE A 17 -17.72 11.65 2.69
N LYS A 18 -18.90 11.43 2.13
CA LYS A 18 -20.14 11.26 2.88
C LYS A 18 -20.43 9.78 3.06
N VAL A 19 -20.60 9.39 4.31
CA VAL A 19 -20.84 8.02 4.76
C VAL A 19 -22.27 7.97 5.28
N VAL A 20 -23.13 7.21 4.60
CA VAL A 20 -24.54 7.04 4.94
C VAL A 20 -24.75 5.65 5.53
N GLN A 21 -25.17 5.60 6.79
CA GLN A 21 -25.52 4.39 7.54
C GLN A 21 -26.94 4.55 8.11
N LYS A 22 -27.54 3.44 8.58
CA LYS A 22 -28.98 3.30 8.93
C LYS A 22 -29.63 4.54 9.55
N ASN A 23 -29.00 5.17 10.53
CA ASN A 23 -29.53 6.34 11.23
C ASN A 23 -28.56 7.53 11.27
N ARG A 24 -27.50 7.53 10.46
CA ARG A 24 -26.42 8.53 10.56
C ARG A 24 -25.82 8.84 9.19
N ILE A 25 -25.68 10.13 8.92
CA ILE A 25 -24.88 10.64 7.82
C ILE A 25 -23.68 11.34 8.42
N GLU A 26 -22.49 10.84 8.13
CA GLU A 26 -21.24 11.50 8.47
C GLU A 26 -20.61 12.08 7.20
N SER A 27 -19.95 13.22 7.33
CA SER A 27 -19.25 13.87 6.23
C SER A 27 -17.84 14.21 6.71
N PHE A 28 -16.83 13.64 6.05
CA PHE A 28 -15.43 13.80 6.41
C PHE A 28 -14.70 14.61 5.34
N ASN A 29 -14.00 15.67 5.76
CA ASN A 29 -13.01 16.32 4.90
C ASN A 29 -11.72 15.49 4.93
N LEU A 30 -11.28 15.06 3.76
CA LEU A 30 -10.07 14.28 3.57
C LEU A 30 -9.02 15.09 2.83
N GLU A 31 -7.79 14.97 3.30
CA GLU A 31 -6.60 15.57 2.71
C GLU A 31 -5.68 14.46 2.15
N CYS A 32 -4.64 14.86 1.41
CA CYS A 32 -3.64 13.92 0.92
C CYS A 32 -2.99 13.15 2.09
N LYS A 33 -2.82 11.83 1.92
CA LYS A 33 -2.31 10.88 2.93
C LYS A 33 -3.25 10.65 4.12
N ASP A 34 -4.53 11.02 4.00
CA ASP A 34 -5.57 10.54 4.92
C ASP A 34 -6.05 9.15 4.48
N ALA A 35 -6.15 8.23 5.43
CA ALA A 35 -6.79 6.93 5.30
C ALA A 35 -8.15 6.93 5.99
N LEU A 36 -9.17 6.33 5.39
CA LEU A 36 -10.50 6.18 5.99
C LEU A 36 -11.01 4.75 5.83
N ARG A 37 -11.37 4.11 6.94
CA ARG A 37 -12.05 2.81 6.90
C ARG A 37 -13.53 3.01 6.64
N LEU A 38 -14.05 2.27 5.67
CA LEU A 38 -15.47 2.21 5.34
C LEU A 38 -16.01 0.80 5.64
N PRO A 39 -16.97 0.65 6.59
CA PRO A 39 -17.60 -0.62 6.87
C PRO A 39 -18.36 -1.20 5.68
N ALA A 40 -18.51 -2.52 5.64
CA ALA A 40 -19.28 -3.19 4.61
C ALA A 40 -20.75 -2.76 4.59
N GLY A 41 -21.28 -2.55 3.38
CA GLY A 41 -22.67 -2.12 3.18
C GLY A 41 -22.90 -0.62 3.39
N THR A 42 -21.84 0.17 3.59
CA THR A 42 -21.96 1.63 3.69
C THR A 42 -22.25 2.25 2.33
N THR A 43 -23.27 3.12 2.27
CA THR A 43 -23.50 3.96 1.08
C THR A 43 -22.60 5.18 1.14
N VAL A 44 -21.82 5.40 0.08
CA VAL A 44 -20.77 6.43 0.06
C VAL A 44 -20.92 7.36 -1.14
N TYR A 45 -20.71 8.65 -0.90
CA TYR A 45 -20.57 9.67 -1.95
C TYR A 45 -19.25 10.41 -1.77
N ILE A 46 -18.54 10.63 -2.87
CA ILE A 46 -17.23 11.30 -2.87
C ILE A 46 -17.34 12.58 -3.69
N ILE A 47 -16.83 13.67 -3.14
CA ILE A 47 -16.86 15.00 -3.77
C ILE A 47 -15.42 15.48 -3.86
N ASN A 48 -14.90 15.64 -5.08
CA ASN A 48 -13.70 16.43 -5.31
C ASN A 48 -14.09 17.91 -5.30
N ARG A 49 -13.55 18.68 -4.34
CA ARG A 49 -13.83 20.11 -4.21
C ARG A 49 -12.82 21.00 -4.90
N ASP A 50 -11.72 20.42 -5.38
CA ASP A 50 -10.67 21.18 -6.03
C ASP A 50 -11.04 21.44 -7.49
N ASN A 51 -10.78 22.67 -7.93
CA ASN A 51 -11.09 23.10 -9.29
C ASN A 51 -10.00 22.70 -10.29
N ASN A 52 -8.79 22.39 -9.81
CA ASN A 52 -7.59 22.21 -10.61
C ASN A 52 -6.87 20.88 -10.32
N GLU A 53 -7.03 20.31 -9.14
CA GLU A 53 -6.41 19.04 -8.76
C GLU A 53 -7.36 17.85 -8.98
N ARG A 54 -6.86 16.79 -9.62
CA ARG A 54 -7.54 15.49 -9.69
C ARG A 54 -7.50 14.81 -8.31
N LEU A 55 -8.57 14.10 -7.99
CA LEU A 55 -8.63 13.25 -6.81
C LEU A 55 -8.26 11.82 -7.19
N GLU A 56 -7.26 11.26 -6.53
CA GLU A 56 -6.85 9.85 -6.66
C GLU A 56 -7.03 9.15 -5.31
N ILE A 57 -7.63 7.97 -5.30
CA ILE A 57 -7.87 7.18 -4.10
C ILE A 57 -7.38 5.76 -4.37
N VAL A 58 -6.50 5.27 -3.50
CA VAL A 58 -6.06 3.87 -3.51
C VAL A 58 -6.88 3.14 -2.45
N LYS A 59 -7.46 1.99 -2.82
CA LYS A 59 -8.35 1.22 -1.93
C LYS A 59 -7.79 -0.17 -1.69
N LEU A 60 -7.63 -0.54 -0.43
CA LEU A 60 -7.60 -1.95 -0.04
C LEU A 60 -9.05 -2.41 0.16
N ILE A 61 -9.42 -3.53 -0.48
CA ILE A 61 -10.78 -4.07 -0.43
C ILE A 61 -10.72 -5.46 0.18
N GLN A 62 -11.46 -5.65 1.27
CA GLN A 62 -11.72 -6.96 1.88
C GLN A 62 -13.18 -7.38 1.58
N PRO A 63 -13.39 -8.31 0.62
CA PRO A 63 -14.69 -8.92 0.39
C PRO A 63 -15.25 -9.59 1.63
N VAL A 64 -16.57 -9.57 1.79
CA VAL A 64 -17.26 -10.17 2.95
C VAL A 64 -17.97 -11.49 2.62
N ASN A 65 -18.29 -11.73 1.33
CA ASN A 65 -19.04 -12.90 0.90
C ASN A 65 -18.12 -13.91 0.22
N ASN A 66 -17.56 -13.53 -0.92
CA ASN A 66 -16.73 -14.40 -1.76
C ASN A 66 -15.29 -13.86 -1.77
N PRO A 67 -14.28 -14.66 -1.38
CA PRO A 67 -12.88 -14.26 -1.46
C PRO A 67 -12.52 -13.75 -2.86
N GLY A 68 -11.80 -12.62 -2.92
CA GLY A 68 -11.38 -11.98 -4.18
C GLY A 68 -12.49 -11.30 -5.00
N GLN A 69 -13.77 -11.42 -4.62
CA GLN A 69 -14.88 -10.87 -5.40
C GLN A 69 -15.65 -9.80 -4.62
N PHE A 70 -15.78 -8.61 -5.21
CA PHE A 70 -16.68 -7.58 -4.71
C PHE A 70 -17.57 -7.04 -5.83
N ARG A 71 -18.70 -6.44 -5.43
CA ARG A 71 -19.63 -5.76 -6.33
C ARG A 71 -19.97 -4.40 -5.73
N GLU A 72 -20.10 -3.42 -6.59
CA GLU A 72 -20.65 -2.11 -6.23
C GLU A 72 -22.15 -2.13 -6.43
N TYR A 73 -22.89 -1.62 -5.43
CA TYR A 73 -24.36 -1.58 -5.44
C TYR A 73 -24.79 -0.12 -5.54
N TYR A 74 -25.25 0.29 -6.72
CA TYR A 74 -25.63 1.66 -6.96
C TYR A 74 -27.10 1.89 -6.63
N VAL A 75 -27.37 2.78 -5.68
CA VAL A 75 -28.74 3.21 -5.36
C VAL A 75 -29.25 4.21 -6.40
N ALA A 76 -28.40 5.14 -6.81
CA ALA A 76 -28.66 6.04 -7.92
C ALA A 76 -28.19 5.35 -9.21
N GLY A 77 -29.11 5.14 -10.15
CA GLY A 77 -28.75 4.68 -11.48
C GLY A 77 -28.06 5.79 -12.28
N ALA A 78 -27.31 5.37 -13.29
CA ALA A 78 -26.69 6.20 -14.30
C ALA A 78 -26.83 5.52 -15.67
N GLN A 79 -26.44 6.21 -16.75
CA GLN A 79 -26.51 5.67 -18.12
C GLN A 79 -25.87 4.27 -18.26
N ASN A 80 -24.75 4.03 -17.59
CA ASN A 80 -23.95 2.80 -17.69
C ASN A 80 -23.97 1.94 -16.41
N SER A 81 -24.89 2.21 -15.48
CA SER A 81 -24.97 1.47 -14.22
C SER A 81 -26.39 1.51 -13.68
N GLU A 82 -27.02 0.34 -13.63
CA GLU A 82 -28.41 0.24 -13.20
C GLU A 82 -28.54 0.42 -11.68
N SER A 83 -29.58 1.14 -11.24
CA SER A 83 -29.95 1.15 -9.83
C SER A 83 -30.38 -0.25 -9.41
N TYR A 84 -29.88 -0.77 -8.29
CA TYR A 84 -30.35 -2.06 -7.77
C TYR A 84 -31.85 -2.05 -7.44
N LEU A 85 -32.47 -0.86 -7.29
CA LEU A 85 -33.91 -0.75 -7.10
C LEU A 85 -34.71 -1.33 -8.28
N ARG A 86 -34.13 -1.36 -9.49
CA ARG A 86 -34.79 -1.91 -10.69
C ARG A 86 -34.91 -3.43 -10.69
N ALA A 87 -34.22 -4.11 -9.78
CA ALA A 87 -34.37 -5.55 -9.59
C ALA A 87 -35.68 -5.93 -8.89
N PHE A 88 -36.31 -4.99 -8.17
CA PHE A 88 -37.60 -5.22 -7.52
C PHE A 88 -38.76 -5.05 -8.50
N SER A 89 -39.85 -5.78 -8.28
CA SER A 89 -41.06 -5.61 -9.09
C SER A 89 -41.69 -4.24 -8.86
N ASN A 90 -42.44 -3.76 -9.85
CA ASN A 90 -43.12 -2.46 -9.74
C ASN A 90 -44.11 -2.47 -8.58
N GLU A 91 -44.79 -3.59 -8.35
CA GLU A 91 -45.76 -3.75 -7.27
C GLU A 91 -45.10 -3.54 -5.90
N ILE A 92 -43.89 -4.09 -5.70
CA ILE A 92 -43.11 -3.89 -4.47
C ILE A 92 -42.69 -2.42 -4.32
N LEU A 93 -42.20 -1.78 -5.39
CA LEU A 93 -41.74 -0.40 -5.33
C LEU A 93 -42.88 0.60 -5.13
N GLU A 94 -44.01 0.40 -5.81
CA GLU A 94 -45.23 1.22 -5.67
C GLU A 94 -45.74 1.18 -4.24
N ALA A 95 -45.84 -0.02 -3.65
CA ALA A 95 -46.26 -0.20 -2.26
C ALA A 95 -45.24 0.38 -1.26
N SER A 96 -43.93 0.14 -1.47
CA SER A 96 -42.89 0.54 -0.51
C SER A 96 -42.62 2.05 -0.50
N LEU A 97 -42.72 2.70 -1.67
CA LEU A 97 -42.47 4.15 -1.82
C LEU A 97 -43.75 4.98 -1.80
N ASN A 98 -44.93 4.32 -1.71
CA ASN A 98 -46.24 4.96 -1.77
C ASN A 98 -46.37 5.90 -2.98
N THR A 99 -46.09 5.37 -4.17
CA THR A 99 -46.03 6.13 -5.42
C THR A 99 -46.70 5.36 -6.55
N ASN A 100 -47.09 6.05 -7.63
CA ASN A 100 -47.71 5.39 -8.78
C ASN A 100 -46.68 5.00 -9.86
N ARG A 101 -47.10 4.10 -10.76
CA ARG A 101 -46.26 3.58 -11.85
C ARG A 101 -45.64 4.66 -12.74
N SER A 102 -46.38 5.72 -13.04
CA SER A 102 -45.90 6.80 -13.91
C SER A 102 -44.78 7.61 -13.25
N GLN A 103 -44.87 7.84 -11.94
CA GLN A 103 -43.82 8.50 -11.15
C GLN A 103 -42.56 7.64 -11.07
N LEU A 104 -42.69 6.33 -10.84
CA LEU A 104 -41.57 5.38 -10.85
C LEU A 104 -40.86 5.31 -12.20
N GLN A 105 -41.63 5.22 -13.30
CA GLN A 105 -41.06 5.22 -14.65
C GLN A 105 -40.29 6.52 -14.93
N ASN A 106 -40.85 7.66 -14.52
CA ASN A 106 -40.19 8.96 -14.65
C ASN A 106 -38.89 9.04 -13.83
N PHE A 107 -38.89 8.56 -12.59
CA PHE A 107 -37.72 8.51 -11.72
C PHE A 107 -36.55 7.74 -12.37
N PHE A 108 -36.80 6.52 -12.83
CA PHE A 108 -35.75 5.73 -13.48
C PHE A 108 -35.34 6.27 -14.85
N ARG A 109 -36.27 6.89 -15.60
CA ARG A 109 -35.94 7.52 -16.88
C ARG A 109 -34.99 8.70 -16.69
N GLN A 110 -35.20 9.52 -15.66
CA GLN A 110 -34.30 10.64 -15.34
C GLN A 110 -32.91 10.16 -14.93
N GLN A 111 -32.80 9.06 -14.18
CA GLN A 111 -31.51 8.48 -13.80
C GLN A 111 -30.65 8.07 -15.01
N LYS A 112 -31.28 7.54 -16.07
CA LYS A 112 -30.58 7.20 -17.33
C LYS A 112 -30.00 8.40 -18.07
N GLY A 113 -30.50 9.61 -17.77
CA GLY A 113 -29.98 10.87 -18.33
C GLY A 113 -28.70 11.38 -17.64
N ASN A 114 -28.29 10.78 -16.51
CA ASN A 114 -27.03 11.15 -15.86
C ASN A 114 -25.85 10.52 -16.60
N GLY A 115 -24.87 11.35 -16.96
CA GLY A 115 -23.68 10.98 -17.76
C GLY A 115 -22.65 10.06 -17.09
N GLY A 116 -23.07 9.20 -16.15
CA GLY A 116 -22.23 8.22 -15.46
C GLY A 116 -22.23 8.36 -13.94
N GLN A 117 -21.39 7.56 -13.28
CA GLN A 117 -21.26 7.55 -11.81
C GLN A 117 -20.42 8.71 -11.26
N ILE A 118 -19.62 9.33 -12.13
CA ILE A 118 -18.85 10.53 -11.81
C ILE A 118 -19.46 11.66 -12.65
N VAL A 119 -20.06 12.64 -11.98
CA VAL A 119 -20.74 13.76 -12.64
C VAL A 119 -20.09 15.08 -12.22
N LYS A 120 -20.08 16.05 -13.15
CA LYS A 120 -19.63 17.42 -12.86
C LYS A 120 -20.68 18.14 -12.01
N ALA A 121 -20.27 18.71 -10.89
CA ALA A 121 -21.11 19.54 -10.04
C ALA A 121 -20.77 21.03 -10.23
N SER A 122 -21.76 21.91 -10.09
CA SER A 122 -21.52 23.36 -10.05
C SER A 122 -20.88 23.76 -8.73
N GLN A 123 -20.22 24.92 -8.70
CA GLN A 123 -19.54 25.38 -7.50
C GLN A 123 -20.51 25.62 -6.34
N GLU A 124 -21.73 26.09 -6.62
CA GLU A 124 -22.81 26.28 -5.64
C GLU A 124 -23.21 24.93 -5.01
N LYS A 125 -23.36 23.89 -5.83
CA LYS A 125 -23.66 22.54 -5.33
C LYS A 125 -22.52 21.98 -4.48
N ILE A 126 -21.27 22.18 -4.88
CA ILE A 126 -20.09 21.75 -4.10
C ILE A 126 -20.06 22.47 -2.75
N ILE A 127 -20.31 23.78 -2.72
CA ILE A 127 -20.37 24.58 -1.48
C ILE A 127 -21.50 24.07 -0.57
N ALA A 128 -22.71 23.90 -1.08
CA ALA A 128 -23.85 23.40 -0.31
C ALA A 128 -23.57 22.02 0.28
N LEU A 129 -22.98 21.11 -0.51
CA LEU A 129 -22.60 19.78 -0.04
C LEU A 129 -21.50 19.81 1.04
N SER A 130 -20.69 20.88 1.08
CA SER A 130 -19.57 21.06 1.99
C SER A 130 -19.94 21.66 3.35
N GLN A 131 -21.09 22.33 3.47
CA GLN A 131 -21.49 23.05 4.70
C GLN A 131 -21.62 22.13 5.94
N HIS A 132 -21.89 20.84 5.74
CA HIS A 132 -22.04 19.86 6.82
C HIS A 132 -20.83 18.92 6.99
N ALA A 133 -19.72 19.17 6.29
CA ALA A 133 -18.52 18.34 6.42
C ALA A 133 -17.76 18.69 7.71
N MET A 134 -17.47 17.67 8.53
CA MET A 134 -16.72 17.85 9.79
C MET A 134 -15.34 18.44 9.52
N SER A 135 -14.94 19.44 10.31
CA SER A 135 -13.62 20.05 10.21
C SER A 135 -12.50 19.05 10.56
N SER A 136 -11.33 19.26 9.96
CA SER A 136 -10.11 18.49 10.25
C SER A 136 -9.66 18.58 11.72
N SER A 137 -10.18 19.53 12.50
CA SER A 137 -9.91 19.69 13.94
C SER A 137 -10.67 18.71 14.86
N ARG A 138 -11.64 17.94 14.35
CA ARG A 138 -12.29 16.84 15.10
C ARG A 138 -11.69 15.45 14.80
N ARG A 139 -10.61 15.40 14.02
CA ARG A 139 -9.84 14.16 13.73
C ARG A 139 -9.34 13.53 15.05
N GLY A 140 -9.59 12.24 15.24
CA GLY A 140 -9.12 11.46 16.40
C GLY A 140 -10.06 11.37 17.61
N ARG A 141 -11.22 12.04 17.63
CA ARG A 141 -12.18 11.96 18.76
C ARG A 141 -13.36 11.00 18.53
N SER A 142 -13.60 10.55 17.30
CA SER A 142 -14.57 9.50 16.98
C SER A 142 -13.84 8.26 16.50
N SER A 143 -14.30 7.08 16.92
CA SER A 143 -13.75 5.75 16.57
C SER A 143 -13.89 5.38 15.07
N GLY A 144 -14.26 6.33 14.20
CA GLY A 144 -14.55 6.12 12.78
C GLY A 144 -14.13 7.27 11.86
N GLY A 145 -13.33 8.23 12.34
CA GLY A 145 -12.85 9.36 11.52
C GLY A 145 -11.56 9.03 10.74
N PRO A 146 -11.15 9.90 9.80
CA PRO A 146 -9.95 9.66 9.00
C PRO A 146 -8.66 9.71 9.82
N ILE A 147 -7.72 8.86 9.44
CA ILE A 147 -6.38 8.72 10.00
C ILE A 147 -5.40 9.45 9.08
N SER A 148 -4.75 10.49 9.60
CA SER A 148 -3.79 11.26 8.80
C SER A 148 -2.39 10.68 8.97
N LEU A 149 -1.83 10.08 7.91
CA LEU A 149 -0.49 9.46 7.97
C LEU A 149 0.62 10.48 8.27
N GLN A 150 0.45 11.73 7.84
CA GLN A 150 1.41 12.80 8.12
C GLN A 150 1.53 13.16 9.60
N ARG A 151 0.49 12.88 10.38
CA ARG A 151 0.44 13.16 11.83
C ARG A 151 0.79 11.95 12.67
N GLN A 152 1.05 10.80 12.04
CA GLN A 152 1.46 9.61 12.76
C GLN A 152 2.92 9.71 13.19
N ARG A 153 3.29 8.85 14.14
CA ARG A 153 4.67 8.74 14.58
C ARG A 153 5.56 8.38 13.39
N LEU A 154 6.64 9.14 13.25
CA LEU A 154 7.70 8.85 12.30
C LEU A 154 8.56 7.74 12.90
N LEU A 155 8.43 6.51 12.39
CA LEU A 155 9.14 5.35 12.94
C LEU A 155 10.60 5.35 12.49
N TYR A 156 10.82 5.62 11.20
CA TYR A 156 12.14 5.58 10.58
C TYR A 156 12.35 6.86 9.79
N SER A 157 13.38 7.63 10.12
CA SER A 157 13.67 8.88 9.41
C SER A 157 15.11 9.32 9.56
N ASN A 158 15.66 9.78 8.45
CA ASN A 158 16.91 10.52 8.39
C ASN A 158 16.89 11.46 7.16
N GLN A 159 18.06 11.91 6.71
CA GLN A 159 18.19 12.79 5.55
C GLN A 159 17.83 12.11 4.20
N PHE A 160 17.81 10.78 4.16
CA PHE A 160 17.61 9.98 2.93
C PHE A 160 16.17 9.45 2.79
N GLY A 161 15.37 9.48 3.85
CA GLY A 161 13.98 9.04 3.74
C GLY A 161 13.18 9.18 5.02
N ARG A 162 11.88 8.90 4.89
CA ARG A 162 10.89 9.00 5.96
C ARG A 162 9.88 7.86 5.82
N PHE A 163 9.56 7.21 6.93
CA PHE A 163 8.56 6.15 7.00
C PHE A 163 7.49 6.51 8.03
N PHE A 164 6.25 6.67 7.56
CA PHE A 164 5.07 6.97 8.37
C PHE A 164 4.18 5.73 8.44
N GLU A 165 3.63 5.43 9.62
CA GLU A 165 2.84 4.23 9.83
C GLU A 165 1.63 4.50 10.72
N ALA A 166 0.49 3.93 10.37
CA ALA A 166 -0.69 3.80 11.22
C ALA A 166 -0.95 2.32 11.45
N SER A 167 -0.81 1.87 12.70
CA SER A 167 -0.89 0.47 13.06
C SER A 167 -2.27 0.08 13.64
N PRO A 168 -2.66 -1.20 13.60
CA PRO A 168 -3.88 -1.69 14.24
C PRO A 168 -3.87 -1.53 15.77
N GLU A 169 -2.70 -1.52 16.42
CA GLU A 169 -2.54 -1.35 17.87
C GLU A 169 -2.92 0.07 18.32
N GLU A 170 -2.64 1.08 17.49
CA GLU A 170 -2.95 2.49 17.80
C GLU A 170 -4.33 2.92 17.28
N HIS A 171 -4.86 2.24 16.26
CA HIS A 171 -6.09 2.64 15.57
C HIS A 171 -7.12 1.52 15.53
N ARG A 172 -8.17 1.60 16.38
CA ARG A 172 -9.28 0.63 16.43
C ARG A 172 -9.93 0.32 15.07
N GLN A 173 -9.96 1.29 14.17
CA GLN A 173 -10.50 1.09 12.82
C GLN A 173 -9.66 0.07 12.03
N LEU A 174 -8.34 0.15 12.16
CA LEU A 174 -7.38 -0.73 11.52
C LEU A 174 -7.34 -2.11 12.19
N GLN A 175 -7.50 -2.15 13.52
CA GLN A 175 -7.60 -3.40 14.28
C GLN A 175 -8.68 -4.34 13.74
N GLY A 176 -9.87 -3.81 13.43
CA GLY A 176 -10.98 -4.61 12.89
C GLY A 176 -10.77 -5.12 11.45
N MET A 177 -9.65 -4.82 10.81
CA MET A 177 -9.25 -5.36 9.50
C MET A 177 -7.96 -6.17 9.56
N ASP A 178 -7.24 -6.12 10.69
CA ASP A 178 -5.85 -6.58 10.82
C ASP A 178 -4.93 -6.03 9.70
N VAL A 179 -5.00 -4.70 9.51
CA VAL A 179 -4.27 -3.98 8.47
C VAL A 179 -3.51 -2.81 9.05
N LEU A 180 -2.27 -2.62 8.59
CA LEU A 180 -1.45 -1.44 8.85
C LEU A 180 -1.30 -0.66 7.55
N VAL A 181 -1.35 0.67 7.65
CA VAL A 181 -1.15 1.57 6.50
C VAL A 181 0.13 2.34 6.69
N HIS A 182 0.96 2.39 5.66
CA HIS A 182 2.17 3.20 5.69
C HIS A 182 2.37 4.04 4.44
N TYR A 183 3.17 5.07 4.62
CA TYR A 183 3.61 5.96 3.56
C TYR A 183 5.12 6.18 3.69
N VAL A 184 5.83 5.99 2.58
CA VAL A 184 7.29 6.03 2.53
C VAL A 184 7.73 7.10 1.56
N GLU A 185 8.70 7.91 1.97
CA GLU A 185 9.44 8.83 1.12
C GLU A 185 10.89 8.38 1.07
N ILE A 186 11.39 8.05 -0.12
CA ILE A 186 12.79 7.73 -0.36
C ILE A 186 13.34 8.84 -1.25
N LYS A 187 14.40 9.52 -0.78
CA LYS A 187 15.03 10.60 -1.54
C LYS A 187 15.69 10.05 -2.78
N ARG A 188 15.76 10.87 -3.83
CA ARG A 188 16.47 10.52 -5.07
C ARG A 188 17.86 9.95 -4.75
N GLY A 189 18.24 8.87 -5.41
CA GLY A 189 19.52 8.20 -5.19
C GLY A 189 19.67 7.52 -3.83
N ALA A 190 18.60 7.38 -3.05
CA ALA A 190 18.60 6.65 -1.79
C ALA A 190 17.86 5.30 -1.89
N MET A 191 18.04 4.49 -0.86
CA MET A 191 17.49 3.16 -0.68
C MET A 191 16.84 3.04 0.69
N LEU A 192 15.67 2.41 0.77
CA LEU A 192 15.22 1.73 1.98
C LEU A 192 15.96 0.38 2.04
N VAL A 193 16.83 0.25 3.03
CA VAL A 193 17.81 -0.84 3.12
C VAL A 193 17.13 -2.22 3.20
N PRO A 194 17.86 -3.32 2.87
CA PRO A 194 17.31 -4.67 2.98
C PRO A 194 16.66 -4.92 4.33
N HIS A 195 15.40 -5.35 4.31
CA HIS A 195 14.61 -5.66 5.49
C HIS A 195 13.52 -6.69 5.16
N PHE A 196 12.95 -7.33 6.17
CA PHE A 196 11.76 -8.17 6.00
C PHE A 196 10.72 -7.87 7.10
N ASN A 197 9.48 -8.23 6.83
CA ASN A 197 8.39 -8.14 7.80
C ASN A 197 8.18 -9.53 8.43
N SER A 198 8.06 -9.61 9.76
CA SER A 198 7.99 -10.88 10.49
C SER A 198 6.76 -11.72 10.12
N ARG A 199 5.64 -11.08 9.83
CA ARG A 199 4.37 -11.78 9.55
C ARG A 199 3.47 -11.10 8.52
N ALA A 200 3.62 -9.79 8.33
CA ALA A 200 2.72 -9.06 7.45
C ALA A 200 3.13 -9.21 5.99
N THR A 201 2.15 -9.43 5.12
CA THR A 201 2.33 -9.29 3.67
C THR A 201 2.04 -7.85 3.28
N VAL A 202 2.99 -7.22 2.59
CA VAL A 202 2.89 -5.81 2.23
C VAL A 202 2.50 -5.65 0.76
N ILE A 203 1.41 -4.94 0.52
CA ILE A 203 0.96 -4.54 -0.81
C ILE A 203 1.36 -3.07 -1.00
N VAL A 204 2.31 -2.82 -1.88
CA VAL A 204 2.89 -1.48 -2.09
C VAL A 204 2.41 -0.90 -3.42
N TYR A 205 1.93 0.34 -3.38
CA TYR A 205 1.55 1.14 -4.54
C TYR A 205 2.52 2.31 -4.73
N VAL A 206 3.02 2.48 -5.96
CA VAL A 206 3.93 3.58 -6.32
C VAL A 206 3.12 4.83 -6.59
N ALA A 207 3.14 5.76 -5.62
CA ALA A 207 2.44 7.02 -5.74
C ALA A 207 3.19 7.98 -6.68
N GLU A 208 4.44 8.30 -6.41
CA GLU A 208 5.21 9.27 -7.20
C GLU A 208 6.64 8.81 -7.36
N GLY A 209 7.29 9.32 -8.40
CA GLY A 209 8.68 9.00 -8.69
C GLY A 209 8.87 7.70 -9.46
N THR A 210 10.14 7.36 -9.62
CA THR A 210 10.63 6.15 -10.26
C THR A 210 11.68 5.49 -9.39
N GLY A 211 11.85 4.18 -9.55
CA GLY A 211 12.77 3.41 -8.75
C GLY A 211 12.89 1.97 -9.19
N SER A 212 13.34 1.12 -8.28
CA SER A 212 13.36 -0.32 -8.43
C SER A 212 13.27 -0.99 -7.07
N PHE A 213 12.99 -2.28 -7.05
CA PHE A 213 13.18 -3.10 -5.86
C PHE A 213 13.94 -4.38 -6.19
N GLU A 214 14.57 -4.94 -5.17
CA GLU A 214 15.12 -6.29 -5.18
C GLU A 214 14.57 -7.06 -3.98
N MET A 215 14.13 -8.29 -4.20
CA MET A 215 13.56 -9.16 -3.19
C MET A 215 14.13 -10.57 -3.31
N ALA A 216 14.50 -11.17 -2.18
CA ALA A 216 14.89 -12.56 -2.09
C ALA A 216 13.65 -13.44 -1.87
N CYS A 217 13.44 -14.42 -2.74
CA CYS A 217 12.28 -15.31 -2.70
C CYS A 217 12.70 -16.78 -2.75
N PRO A 218 12.41 -17.60 -1.73
CA PRO A 218 12.72 -19.03 -1.75
C PRO A 218 11.70 -19.85 -2.54
N HIS A 219 10.51 -19.30 -2.81
CA HIS A 219 9.39 -20.04 -3.41
C HIS A 219 9.42 -20.13 -4.94
N LEU A 220 10.26 -19.35 -5.60
CA LEU A 220 10.35 -19.36 -7.06
C LEU A 220 11.26 -20.49 -7.51
N SER A 221 10.75 -21.72 -7.57
CA SER A 221 11.40 -22.76 -8.36
C SER A 221 11.44 -22.33 -9.83
N ARG A 222 12.55 -22.63 -10.50
CA ARG A 222 12.92 -22.25 -11.87
C ARG A 222 11.72 -22.35 -12.86
N GLN A 223 10.91 -21.30 -12.98
CA GLN A 223 9.77 -21.17 -13.93
C GLN A 223 10.25 -20.99 -15.39
N GLY A 224 11.24 -21.79 -15.80
CA GLY A 224 11.89 -21.74 -17.11
C GLY A 224 12.14 -23.11 -17.74
N GLN A 225 11.52 -24.18 -17.22
CA GLN A 225 11.41 -25.46 -17.94
C GLN A 225 9.93 -25.83 -18.04
N GLU A 226 9.40 -25.50 -19.23
CA GLU A 226 8.33 -26.15 -19.97
C GLU A 226 7.16 -26.80 -19.21
N TYR A 227 5.96 -26.42 -19.63
CA TYR A 227 4.74 -27.22 -19.51
C TYR A 227 4.93 -28.59 -20.18
N GLN A 228 5.62 -29.52 -19.53
CA GLN A 228 5.66 -30.94 -19.87
C GLN A 228 6.37 -31.71 -18.74
N ASP A 229 5.71 -31.82 -17.59
CA ASP A 229 5.41 -33.12 -16.97
C ASP A 229 4.79 -32.90 -15.59
N ARG A 230 3.52 -33.31 -15.47
CA ARG A 230 2.95 -33.64 -14.17
C ARG A 230 3.65 -34.91 -13.70
N ARG A 231 4.58 -34.77 -12.76
CA ARG A 231 4.82 -35.81 -11.78
C ARG A 231 4.74 -35.20 -10.41
N GLU A 232 3.83 -35.78 -9.63
CA GLU A 232 3.83 -35.74 -8.17
C GLU A 232 5.25 -36.09 -7.72
N GLN A 233 6.03 -35.07 -7.42
CA GLN A 233 7.22 -35.20 -6.59
C GLN A 233 6.86 -34.53 -5.28
N GLU A 234 6.73 -35.40 -4.29
CA GLU A 234 6.75 -35.10 -2.88
C GLU A 234 7.79 -34.01 -2.59
N GLU A 235 7.49 -33.21 -1.58
CA GLU A 235 8.34 -32.19 -1.00
C GLU A 235 9.70 -32.77 -0.60
N GLU A 236 10.59 -32.98 -1.55
CA GLU A 236 12.02 -32.96 -1.29
C GLU A 236 12.34 -31.51 -0.97
N GLU A 237 12.61 -31.25 0.32
CA GLU A 237 13.23 -30.03 0.85
C GLU A 237 14.56 -29.77 0.12
N SER A 238 14.47 -29.32 -1.14
CA SER A 238 15.62 -28.88 -1.92
C SER A 238 16.10 -27.59 -1.29
N GLY A 239 17.14 -27.70 -0.47
CA GLY A 239 17.61 -26.67 0.45
C GLY A 239 17.61 -25.25 -0.12
N GLY A 240 16.83 -24.39 0.53
CA GLY A 240 17.17 -22.99 0.85
C GLY A 240 17.58 -22.02 -0.27
N GLN A 241 17.41 -22.34 -1.56
CA GLN A 241 17.89 -21.46 -2.62
C GLN A 241 16.97 -20.24 -2.79
N TYR A 242 17.51 -19.05 -2.49
CA TYR A 242 16.84 -17.77 -2.74
C TYR A 242 16.99 -17.36 -4.21
N HIS A 243 15.87 -16.93 -4.80
CA HIS A 243 15.82 -16.35 -6.13
C HIS A 243 15.66 -14.83 -6.04
N ARG A 244 16.43 -14.11 -6.85
CA ARG A 244 16.34 -12.65 -6.93
C ARG A 244 15.17 -12.24 -7.80
N VAL A 245 14.17 -11.62 -7.19
CA VAL A 245 13.07 -10.93 -7.86
C VAL A 245 13.41 -9.46 -7.96
N THR A 246 13.34 -8.88 -9.16
CA THR A 246 13.59 -7.46 -9.37
C THR A 246 12.60 -6.88 -10.37
N ALA A 247 12.23 -5.62 -10.17
CA ALA A 247 11.47 -4.86 -11.15
C ALA A 247 11.81 -3.38 -11.06
N ARG A 248 11.62 -2.67 -12.17
CA ARG A 248 11.58 -1.21 -12.20
C ARG A 248 10.19 -0.75 -11.75
N LEU A 249 10.16 0.37 -11.05
CA LEU A 249 8.96 0.96 -10.47
C LEU A 249 8.69 2.31 -11.11
N SER A 250 7.44 2.51 -11.52
CA SER A 250 6.90 3.76 -12.02
C SER A 250 5.56 4.05 -11.35
N ARG A 251 5.14 5.32 -11.37
CA ARG A 251 3.83 5.73 -10.86
C ARG A 251 2.71 4.81 -11.36
N GLY A 252 1.90 4.30 -10.41
CA GLY A 252 0.77 3.43 -10.69
C GLY A 252 1.07 1.94 -10.53
N ASP A 253 2.34 1.56 -10.50
CA ASP A 253 2.73 0.17 -10.29
C ASP A 253 2.37 -0.29 -8.87
N THR A 254 2.06 -1.57 -8.75
CA THR A 254 1.82 -2.25 -7.48
C THR A 254 2.70 -3.49 -7.40
N PHE A 255 3.33 -3.72 -6.25
CA PHE A 255 4.10 -4.93 -5.99
C PHE A 255 3.78 -5.47 -4.59
N ILE A 256 4.05 -6.75 -4.37
CA ILE A 256 3.74 -7.46 -3.14
C ILE A 256 5.04 -7.98 -2.54
N VAL A 257 5.23 -7.73 -1.25
CA VAL A 257 6.32 -8.27 -0.44
C VAL A 257 5.69 -9.24 0.56
N PRO A 258 5.77 -10.56 0.35
CA PRO A 258 5.23 -11.51 1.29
C PRO A 258 6.01 -11.47 2.62
N ALA A 259 5.37 -11.93 3.69
CA ALA A 259 6.01 -12.05 4.99
C ALA A 259 7.32 -12.87 4.90
N GLY A 260 8.32 -12.49 5.69
CA GLY A 260 9.62 -13.15 5.73
C GLY A 260 10.52 -12.93 4.51
N HIS A 261 10.06 -12.25 3.45
CA HIS A 261 10.89 -12.03 2.25
C HIS A 261 11.74 -10.76 2.41
N PRO A 262 13.08 -10.86 2.39
CA PRO A 262 13.95 -9.69 2.39
C PRO A 262 13.74 -8.85 1.13
N VAL A 263 13.54 -7.55 1.31
CA VAL A 263 13.36 -6.59 0.23
C VAL A 263 14.18 -5.32 0.47
N ALA A 264 14.72 -4.77 -0.61
CA ALA A 264 15.30 -3.43 -0.67
C ALA A 264 14.57 -2.62 -1.75
N VAL A 265 14.30 -1.34 -1.48
CA VAL A 265 13.60 -0.45 -2.41
C VAL A 265 14.43 0.78 -2.66
N ILE A 266 14.61 1.11 -3.94
CA ILE A 266 15.60 2.08 -4.42
C ILE A 266 14.87 3.17 -5.18
N ALA A 267 15.12 4.44 -4.83
CA ALA A 267 14.69 5.58 -5.64
C ALA A 267 15.66 5.82 -6.80
N SER A 268 15.14 6.28 -7.94
CA SER A 268 16.00 6.70 -9.05
C SER A 268 16.86 7.91 -8.66
N GLN A 269 17.93 8.15 -9.43
CA GLN A 269 18.83 9.29 -9.18
C GLN A 269 18.18 10.65 -9.48
N ASN A 270 17.08 10.66 -10.23
CA ASN A 270 16.51 11.88 -10.79
C ASN A 270 15.43 12.48 -9.89
N GLU A 271 14.67 11.65 -9.17
CA GLU A 271 13.50 12.07 -8.42
C GLU A 271 13.28 11.26 -7.14
N ASP A 272 12.58 11.87 -6.17
CA ASP A 272 12.16 11.20 -4.95
C ASP A 272 11.08 10.14 -5.27
N LEU A 273 11.15 8.98 -4.64
CA LEU A 273 10.16 7.91 -4.72
C LEU A 273 9.20 8.00 -3.53
N ARG A 274 7.89 7.97 -3.79
CA ARG A 274 6.84 7.99 -2.77
C ARG A 274 5.94 6.78 -2.92
N LEU A 275 5.77 6.04 -1.83
CA LEU A 275 5.06 4.77 -1.81
C LEU A 275 3.95 4.81 -0.77
N PHE A 276 2.82 4.21 -1.09
CA PHE A 276 1.81 3.83 -0.12
C PHE A 276 1.84 2.32 0.05
N GLY A 277 1.62 1.83 1.27
CA GLY A 277 1.54 0.39 1.50
C GLY A 277 0.41 0.02 2.44
N PHE A 278 -0.17 -1.14 2.15
CA PHE A 278 -1.10 -1.84 3.02
C PHE A 278 -0.45 -3.14 3.46
N SER A 279 -0.18 -3.27 4.75
CA SER A 279 0.28 -4.52 5.34
C SER A 279 -0.93 -5.29 5.85
N VAL A 280 -1.17 -6.48 5.33
CA VAL A 280 -2.20 -7.42 5.82
C VAL A 280 -1.58 -8.40 6.80
N ASN A 281 -2.36 -8.89 7.76
CA ASN A 281 -1.89 -9.71 8.88
C ASN A 281 -0.88 -8.90 9.73
N ALA A 282 -1.27 -7.68 10.09
CA ALA A 282 -0.36 -6.66 10.59
C ALA A 282 -0.20 -6.65 12.13
N GLU A 283 -1.12 -7.24 12.87
CA GLU A 283 -1.10 -7.27 14.33
C GLU A 283 0.21 -7.88 14.85
N ASN A 284 0.95 -7.12 15.65
CA ASN A 284 2.28 -7.48 16.16
C ASN A 284 3.34 -7.73 15.07
N ASN A 285 3.19 -7.14 13.88
CA ASN A 285 4.22 -7.21 12.86
C ASN A 285 5.47 -6.42 13.26
N GLN A 286 6.64 -6.99 13.01
CA GLN A 286 7.93 -6.36 13.23
C GLN A 286 8.69 -6.26 11.91
N ARG A 287 9.36 -5.13 11.70
CA ARG A 287 10.23 -4.92 10.55
C ARG A 287 11.68 -5.12 10.99
N ASN A 288 12.31 -6.14 10.43
CA ASN A 288 13.67 -6.54 10.76
C ASN A 288 14.61 -6.05 9.66
N PHE A 289 15.47 -5.09 9.98
CA PHE A 289 16.47 -4.58 9.07
C PHE A 289 17.70 -5.50 9.05
N LEU A 290 18.29 -5.65 7.87
CA LEU A 290 19.46 -6.51 7.61
C LEU A 290 20.74 -5.69 7.37
N ALA A 291 20.63 -4.36 7.35
CA ALA A 291 21.74 -3.44 7.17
C ALA A 291 21.46 -2.11 7.89
N GLY A 292 22.53 -1.35 8.17
CA GLY A 292 22.48 -0.11 8.95
C GLY A 292 22.77 -0.35 10.43
N GLN A 293 22.80 0.73 11.23
CA GLN A 293 23.16 0.57 12.64
C GLN A 293 22.15 -0.30 13.40
N ASP A 294 20.87 -0.11 13.10
CA ASP A 294 19.78 -0.93 13.62
C ASP A 294 19.53 -2.10 12.66
N ASN A 295 20.27 -3.21 12.84
CA ASN A 295 20.07 -4.44 12.08
C ASN A 295 20.14 -5.66 13.00
N ILE A 296 19.49 -6.76 12.61
CA ILE A 296 19.40 -7.96 13.45
C ILE A 296 20.73 -8.69 13.62
N ILE A 297 21.67 -8.55 12.69
CA ILE A 297 23.00 -9.19 12.77
C ILE A 297 23.83 -8.54 13.88
N ASN A 298 23.65 -7.23 14.11
CA ASN A 298 24.28 -6.52 15.22
C ASN A 298 23.78 -7.00 16.60
N GLN A 299 22.63 -7.69 16.68
CA GLN A 299 22.07 -8.21 17.92
C GLN A 299 22.65 -9.56 18.34
N LEU A 300 23.33 -10.27 17.43
CA LEU A 300 23.96 -11.55 17.72
C LEU A 300 25.18 -11.35 18.63
N GLU A 301 25.37 -12.29 19.56
CA GLU A 301 26.55 -12.38 20.41
C GLU A 301 27.79 -12.76 19.57
N ARG A 302 28.98 -12.54 20.15
CA ARG A 302 30.26 -12.74 19.47
C ARG A 302 30.38 -14.17 18.92
N GLU A 303 30.14 -15.14 19.78
CA GLU A 303 30.27 -16.56 19.48
C GLU A 303 29.23 -17.01 18.45
N GLU A 304 28.01 -16.45 18.49
CA GLU A 304 26.95 -16.72 17.51
C GLU A 304 27.34 -16.22 16.12
N LYS A 305 27.95 -15.02 16.03
CA LYS A 305 28.47 -14.49 14.76
C LYS A 305 29.59 -15.35 14.20
N GLU A 306 30.56 -15.71 15.03
CA GLU A 306 31.69 -16.54 14.63
C GLU A 306 31.22 -17.89 14.09
N LEU A 307 30.24 -18.52 14.75
CA LEU A 307 29.65 -19.79 14.30
C LEU A 307 28.79 -19.65 13.04
N ALA A 308 27.93 -18.62 12.98
CA ALA A 308 26.97 -18.45 11.88
C ALA A 308 27.63 -18.04 10.56
N PHE A 309 28.65 -17.20 10.62
CA PHE A 309 29.33 -16.65 9.43
C PHE A 309 30.71 -17.28 9.18
N ASN A 310 31.21 -18.12 10.09
CA ASN A 310 32.54 -18.73 10.02
C ASN A 310 33.66 -17.68 9.78
N MET A 311 33.58 -16.57 10.52
CA MET A 311 34.46 -15.39 10.40
C MET A 311 34.63 -14.75 11.77
N PRO A 312 35.78 -14.12 12.10
CA PRO A 312 35.95 -13.40 13.36
C PRO A 312 34.85 -12.36 13.57
N ALA A 313 34.28 -12.30 14.78
CA ALA A 313 33.20 -11.37 15.10
C ALA A 313 33.59 -9.91 14.86
N GLU A 314 34.86 -9.55 15.07
CA GLU A 314 35.36 -8.19 14.83
C GLU A 314 35.28 -7.81 13.33
N GLU A 315 35.54 -8.76 12.43
CA GLU A 315 35.42 -8.53 10.98
C GLU A 315 33.96 -8.40 10.55
N ILE A 316 33.07 -9.21 11.13
CA ILE A 316 31.62 -9.12 10.89
C ILE A 316 31.09 -7.78 11.41
N ASP A 317 31.43 -7.42 12.65
CA ASP A 317 31.08 -6.12 13.21
C ASP A 317 31.66 -4.99 12.36
N GLN A 318 32.86 -5.13 11.81
CA GLN A 318 33.39 -4.17 10.85
C GLN A 318 32.52 -4.11 9.59
N LEU A 319 32.11 -5.21 8.99
CA LEU A 319 31.26 -5.21 7.79
C LEU A 319 29.87 -4.59 8.03
N PHE A 320 29.27 -4.86 9.18
CA PHE A 320 27.91 -4.41 9.51
C PHE A 320 27.86 -3.10 10.31
N ARG A 321 29.00 -2.58 10.80
CA ARG A 321 29.10 -1.28 11.51
C ARG A 321 29.94 -0.23 10.78
N THR A 322 30.84 -0.60 9.88
CA THR A 322 31.82 0.38 9.35
C THR A 322 31.17 1.33 8.35
N ASN A 323 31.13 2.60 8.77
CA ASN A 323 30.78 3.81 8.00
C ASN A 323 29.29 4.14 7.81
N LEU A 324 28.38 3.52 8.54
CA LEU A 324 26.97 3.89 8.49
C LEU A 324 26.57 4.58 9.79
N THR A 325 26.57 5.91 9.83
CA THR A 325 25.90 6.70 10.90
C THR A 325 24.38 6.67 10.77
N GLU A 326 23.88 6.04 9.71
CA GLU A 326 22.52 6.11 9.24
C GLU A 326 21.87 4.74 9.35
N SER A 327 20.61 4.72 9.78
CA SER A 327 19.75 3.54 9.78
C SER A 327 18.61 3.71 8.79
N TYR A 328 18.04 2.60 8.35
CA TYR A 328 16.81 2.51 7.55
C TYR A 328 16.91 3.00 6.11
N PHE A 329 17.40 4.22 5.88
CA PHE A 329 17.58 4.78 4.54
C PHE A 329 19.04 5.16 4.31
N MET A 330 19.58 4.83 3.14
CA MET A 330 20.99 5.06 2.80
C MET A 330 21.15 5.60 1.38
N PRO A 331 22.20 6.39 1.11
CA PRO A 331 22.54 6.75 -0.25
C PRO A 331 23.03 5.54 -1.04
N ILE A 332 22.77 5.53 -2.34
CA ILE A 332 23.41 4.63 -3.30
C ILE A 332 24.49 5.43 -4.02
N ASP A 333 25.73 5.31 -3.57
CA ASP A 333 26.87 5.93 -4.23
C ASP A 333 27.34 5.10 -5.42
N ARG A 334 27.37 5.74 -6.60
CA ARG A 334 27.75 5.12 -7.87
C ARG A 334 29.25 5.06 -8.16
N GLN A 335 30.14 5.41 -7.24
CA GLN A 335 31.60 5.20 -7.47
C GLN A 335 31.97 3.71 -7.68
N SER A 336 31.02 2.80 -7.45
CA SER A 336 31.11 1.37 -7.74
C SER A 336 30.70 0.98 -9.18
N ASP A 337 29.99 1.82 -9.95
CA ASP A 337 29.59 1.52 -11.34
C ASP A 337 30.68 1.90 -12.37
N GLU A 338 31.43 2.99 -12.17
CA GLU A 338 32.57 3.33 -13.05
C GLU A 338 33.75 2.36 -12.90
N ARG A 339 33.91 1.73 -11.73
CA ARG A 339 34.85 0.61 -11.53
C ARG A 339 34.41 -0.69 -12.23
N ARG A 340 33.14 -0.82 -12.60
CA ARG A 340 32.59 -2.00 -13.29
C ARG A 340 32.69 -1.89 -14.81
N GLN A 341 32.58 -0.69 -15.38
CA GLN A 341 32.75 -0.50 -16.84
C GLN A 341 34.21 -0.52 -17.32
N GLY A 342 35.19 -0.41 -16.42
CA GLY A 342 36.61 -0.63 -16.72
C GLY A 342 37.10 -2.08 -16.54
N ARG A 343 36.20 -3.02 -16.22
CA ARG A 343 36.54 -4.42 -15.86
C ARG A 343 35.70 -5.44 -16.62
N ASP A 344 35.47 -5.23 -17.91
CA ASP A 344 34.98 -6.27 -18.83
C ASP A 344 36.00 -7.40 -19.10
N GLN A 345 36.96 -7.63 -18.20
CA GLN A 345 37.89 -8.78 -18.28
C GLN A 345 38.12 -9.57 -16.99
N LEU A 346 37.60 -9.16 -15.82
CA LEU A 346 37.76 -9.97 -14.59
C LEU A 346 36.60 -9.71 -13.62
N LEU A 347 35.46 -10.33 -13.89
CA LEU A 347 34.42 -10.57 -12.88
C LEU A 347 34.29 -12.08 -12.71
N THR A 348 35.25 -12.65 -11.98
CA THR A 348 35.07 -13.92 -11.31
C THR A 348 33.91 -13.79 -10.33
N SER A 349 33.05 -14.79 -10.38
CA SER A 349 31.83 -14.92 -9.60
C SER A 349 32.18 -14.93 -8.11
N ILE A 350 31.31 -14.35 -7.27
CA ILE A 350 31.37 -14.50 -5.80
C ILE A 350 31.18 -15.99 -5.39
N LEU A 351 30.93 -16.89 -6.35
CA LEU A 351 30.94 -18.34 -6.19
C LEU A 351 32.32 -19.02 -6.38
N ASP A 352 33.40 -18.30 -6.73
CA ASP A 352 34.74 -18.91 -6.87
C ASP A 352 35.59 -18.90 -5.58
N PHE A 353 35.11 -18.30 -4.49
CA PHE A 353 35.84 -18.34 -3.21
C PHE A 353 35.67 -19.66 -2.45
N ALA A 354 34.76 -20.55 -2.89
CA ALA A 354 34.59 -21.89 -2.33
C ALA A 354 35.47 -22.96 -3.03
N ALA A 355 36.40 -22.56 -3.89
CA ALA A 355 37.30 -23.48 -4.61
C ALA A 355 38.78 -23.30 -4.25
N ILE A 356 39.09 -22.69 -3.10
CA ILE A 356 40.44 -22.67 -2.54
C ILE A 356 40.35 -23.09 -1.06
N PHE A 357 40.67 -24.38 -0.86
CA PHE A 357 40.69 -25.21 0.35
C PHE A 357 39.41 -25.97 0.69
#